data_AF-A0AAD7XP71-F1
#
_entry.id   AF-A0AAD7XP71-F1
#
_cell.length_a   1.000
_cell.length_b   1.000
_cell.length_c   1.000
_cell.angle_alpha   90.00
_cell.angle_beta   90.00
_cell.angle_gamma   90.00
#
_symmetry.space_group_name_H-M   'P 1'
#
loop_
_entity.id
_entity.type
_entity.pdbx_description
1 polymer ?
#
loop_
_entity_poly.entity_id
_entity_poly.type
_entity_poly.pdbx_seq_one_letter_code
_entity_poly.pdbx_strand_id
1 'polypeptide(L)'
;METTERRAVALIGNEEAVGAFLLAGWGQRRVSRLLECNWFCVRESTPLEEIEATWRAFCEAPQVAVLLVSAAVKRRISSPATGATIVEIPCGDGPPRVTCTVYEPYAGWAADESSVARAFCASAPLDEEREACCPPAQSVVNERIDALVAAVFRLATIGDDDDEPDVRPAWTTDRPANAAMNFKLEVLNAATTEIAENLQAPTGARDFVLALNRQRTKMVDVSAAFPFLAGLTLTVLDRCQARRDVDAILTAMMLAQSFYRTKGHRREYLKAAIQTHPVWADVVFWRRALALCVRKQRASFSARRPLDDRVLAPPPPPRTEDDSPVYASCLPISFRFAAPPTESAERVALWSQLGGIVHAMLEFGTHPDAVRAFADAVCSEHDLSRQQRAIILQHIETVRRAQNHSDDDAPLHAADPPPPEPPATIAVSHG
;
A
#
# COMPACT_ATOMS: atom_id res chain seq x y z
N MET A 1 -8.20 -18.88 22.25
CA MET A 1 -7.45 -18.18 21.20
C MET A 1 -8.08 -18.60 19.89
N GLU A 2 -8.96 -17.77 19.32
CA GLU A 2 -9.38 -17.95 17.93
C GLU A 2 -8.15 -17.72 17.06
N THR A 3 -7.65 -18.78 16.43
CA THR A 3 -6.62 -18.66 15.42
C THR A 3 -7.21 -17.85 14.29
N THR A 4 -6.66 -16.67 14.02
CA THR A 4 -7.02 -15.82 12.89
C THR A 4 -6.90 -16.66 11.61
N GLU A 5 -8.02 -17.21 11.13
CA GLU A 5 -8.00 -18.10 9.97
C GLU A 5 -7.50 -17.30 8.77
N ARG A 6 -6.42 -17.80 8.14
CA ARG A 6 -5.83 -17.16 6.98
C ARG A 6 -6.86 -17.16 5.85
N ARG A 7 -7.30 -15.97 5.47
CA ARG A 7 -8.15 -15.73 4.32
C ARG A 7 -7.42 -16.10 3.02
N ALA A 8 -7.89 -17.15 2.36
CA ALA A 8 -7.41 -17.71 1.11
C ALA A 8 -8.06 -17.03 -0.11
N VAL A 9 -7.34 -17.06 -1.24
CA VAL A 9 -7.88 -16.76 -2.57
C VAL A 9 -8.28 -18.08 -3.19
N ALA A 10 -9.47 -18.18 -3.80
CA ALA A 10 -9.92 -19.37 -4.53
C ALA A 10 -10.12 -19.08 -6.03
N LEU A 11 -10.14 -20.11 -6.87
CA LEU A 11 -10.37 -19.98 -8.32
C LEU A 11 -11.35 -21.02 -8.85
N ILE A 12 -12.31 -20.57 -9.66
CA ILE A 12 -13.11 -21.43 -10.55
C ILE A 12 -12.81 -21.02 -11.99
N GLY A 13 -12.08 -21.84 -12.74
CA GLY A 13 -11.64 -21.48 -14.08
C GLY A 13 -11.40 -22.66 -15.00
N ASN A 14 -11.05 -22.38 -16.25
CA ASN A 14 -10.64 -23.43 -17.20
C ASN A 14 -9.25 -23.99 -16.85
N GLU A 15 -8.80 -24.99 -17.61
CA GLU A 15 -7.50 -25.65 -17.37
C GLU A 15 -6.32 -24.69 -17.44
N GLU A 16 -6.35 -23.71 -18.34
CA GLU A 16 -5.32 -22.68 -18.47
C GLU A 16 -5.26 -21.76 -17.24
N ALA A 17 -6.41 -21.20 -16.82
CA ALA A 17 -6.49 -20.34 -15.65
C ALA A 17 -6.08 -21.07 -14.37
N VAL A 18 -6.54 -22.33 -14.21
CA VAL A 18 -6.13 -23.15 -13.07
C VAL A 18 -4.64 -23.49 -13.12
N GLY A 19 -4.11 -23.83 -14.30
CA GLY A 19 -2.68 -24.06 -14.49
C GLY A 19 -1.86 -22.84 -14.08
N ALA A 20 -2.25 -21.64 -14.52
CA ALA A 20 -1.58 -20.40 -14.17
C ALA A 20 -1.70 -20.07 -12.67
N PHE A 21 -2.88 -20.29 -12.06
CA PHE A 21 -3.11 -20.13 -10.63
C PHE A 21 -2.23 -21.05 -9.78
N LEU A 22 -2.05 -22.31 -10.22
CA LEU A 22 -1.17 -23.27 -9.58
C LEU A 22 0.31 -22.89 -9.75
N LEU A 23 0.74 -22.52 -10.96
CA LEU A 23 2.10 -22.05 -11.24
C LEU A 23 2.44 -20.77 -10.48
N ALA A 24 1.44 -19.92 -10.22
CA ALA A 24 1.58 -18.73 -9.39
C ALA A 24 1.68 -19.05 -7.88
N GLY A 25 1.64 -20.33 -7.47
CA GLY A 25 1.77 -20.73 -6.07
C GLY A 25 0.53 -20.47 -5.21
N TRP A 26 -0.63 -20.21 -5.83
CA TRP A 26 -1.87 -19.90 -5.12
C TRP A 26 -2.71 -21.12 -4.76
N GLY A 27 -2.44 -22.24 -5.42
CA GLY A 27 -3.05 -23.51 -5.11
C GLY A 27 -2.67 -24.00 -3.71
N GLN A 28 -3.65 -24.06 -2.81
CA GLN A 28 -3.55 -24.70 -1.51
C GLN A 28 -4.43 -25.95 -1.48
N ARG A 29 -3.85 -27.08 -1.08
CA ARG A 29 -4.62 -28.26 -0.69
C ARG A 29 -5.01 -28.15 0.77
N ARG A 30 -6.18 -28.68 1.12
CA ARG A 30 -6.76 -28.73 2.48
C ARG A 30 -6.85 -27.34 3.12
N VAL A 31 -7.51 -26.44 2.41
CA VAL A 31 -7.75 -25.06 2.84
C VAL A 31 -8.61 -25.05 4.12
N SER A 32 -9.55 -25.99 4.21
CA SER A 32 -10.30 -26.26 5.43
C SER A 32 -10.79 -27.70 5.46
N ARG A 33 -11.56 -28.06 6.49
CA ARG A 33 -12.28 -29.34 6.53
C ARG A 33 -13.33 -29.49 5.42
N LEU A 34 -13.80 -28.37 4.87
CA LEU A 34 -14.86 -28.34 3.85
C LEU A 34 -14.31 -28.19 2.43
N LEU A 35 -13.10 -27.64 2.28
CA LEU A 35 -12.47 -27.41 0.98
C LEU A 35 -11.14 -28.17 0.86
N GLU A 36 -11.15 -29.25 0.08
CA GLU A 36 -9.94 -30.03 -0.24
C GLU A 36 -8.92 -29.24 -1.05
N CYS A 37 -9.38 -28.28 -1.85
CA CYS A 37 -8.53 -27.35 -2.60
C CYS A 37 -9.26 -26.01 -2.77
N ASN A 38 -8.51 -24.92 -2.97
CA ASN A 38 -9.05 -23.60 -3.31
C ASN A 38 -9.10 -23.37 -4.83
N TRP A 39 -9.11 -24.41 -5.66
CA TRP A 39 -9.30 -24.24 -7.09
C TRP A 39 -10.23 -25.31 -7.65
N PHE A 40 -10.88 -25.00 -8.76
CA PHE A 40 -11.73 -25.93 -9.48
C PHE A 40 -11.59 -25.73 -10.98
N CYS A 41 -11.17 -26.80 -11.67
CA CYS A 41 -10.95 -26.80 -13.11
C CYS A 41 -12.23 -27.21 -13.83
N VAL A 42 -12.81 -26.26 -14.56
CA VAL A 42 -14.01 -26.44 -15.37
C VAL A 42 -13.59 -26.85 -16.78
N ARG A 43 -13.95 -28.07 -17.16
CA ARG A 43 -13.84 -28.60 -18.52
C ARG A 43 -15.15 -28.39 -19.27
N GLU A 44 -15.12 -28.56 -20.59
CA GLU A 44 -16.34 -28.54 -21.41
C GLU A 44 -17.34 -29.61 -20.96
N SER A 45 -16.85 -30.77 -20.52
CA SER A 45 -17.67 -31.88 -20.03
C SER A 45 -18.13 -31.71 -18.57
N THR A 46 -17.67 -30.68 -17.84
CA THR A 46 -18.03 -30.50 -16.43
C THR A 46 -19.52 -30.11 -16.33
N PRO A 47 -20.36 -30.91 -15.63
CA PRO A 47 -21.77 -30.62 -15.46
C PRO A 47 -21.99 -29.28 -14.76
N LEU A 48 -23.07 -28.58 -15.12
CA LEU A 48 -23.41 -27.30 -14.51
C LEU A 48 -23.66 -27.43 -12.99
N GLU A 49 -24.28 -28.53 -12.57
CA GLU A 49 -24.57 -28.82 -11.16
C GLU A 49 -23.30 -28.87 -10.32
N GLU A 50 -22.21 -29.41 -10.87
CA GLU A 50 -20.91 -29.49 -10.20
C GLU A 50 -20.28 -28.08 -10.08
N ILE A 51 -20.35 -27.27 -11.13
CA ILE A 51 -19.85 -25.88 -11.11
C ILE A 51 -20.62 -25.06 -10.07
N GLU A 52 -21.95 -25.16 -10.02
CA GLU A 52 -22.75 -24.42 -9.04
C GLU A 52 -22.56 -24.91 -7.61
N ALA A 53 -22.35 -26.21 -7.41
CA ALA A 53 -22.02 -26.76 -6.10
C ALA A 53 -20.68 -26.20 -5.61
N THR A 54 -19.66 -26.17 -6.45
CA THR A 54 -18.34 -25.61 -6.08
C THR A 54 -18.40 -24.10 -5.90
N TRP A 55 -19.17 -23.37 -6.72
CA TRP A 55 -19.43 -21.95 -6.54
C TRP A 55 -20.00 -21.64 -5.15
N ARG A 56 -21.06 -22.36 -4.74
CA ARG A 56 -21.66 -22.22 -3.41
C ARG A 56 -20.65 -22.58 -2.32
N ALA A 57 -19.93 -23.69 -2.47
CA ALA A 57 -18.94 -24.12 -1.50
C ALA A 57 -17.82 -23.09 -1.28
N PHE A 58 -17.33 -22.43 -2.34
CA PHE A 58 -16.32 -21.38 -2.20
C PHE A 58 -16.90 -20.05 -1.70
N CYS A 59 -18.12 -19.70 -2.07
CA CYS A 59 -18.81 -18.50 -1.60
C CYS A 59 -19.14 -18.58 -0.09
N GLU A 60 -19.62 -19.73 0.36
CA GLU A 60 -20.04 -19.95 1.75
C GLU A 60 -18.86 -20.27 2.69
N ALA A 61 -17.66 -20.52 2.14
CA ALA A 61 -16.48 -20.84 2.92
C ALA A 61 -15.91 -19.59 3.61
N PRO A 62 -15.95 -19.50 4.96
CA PRO A 62 -15.50 -18.30 5.69
C PRO A 62 -14.01 -17.98 5.49
N GLN A 63 -13.22 -18.99 5.13
CA GLN A 63 -11.80 -18.85 4.85
C GLN A 63 -11.50 -18.36 3.42
N VAL A 64 -12.47 -18.26 2.52
CA VAL A 64 -12.27 -17.73 1.16
C VAL A 64 -12.66 -16.25 1.13
N ALA A 65 -11.68 -15.36 1.05
CA ALA A 65 -11.96 -13.92 0.98
C ALA A 65 -12.19 -13.42 -0.44
N VAL A 66 -11.46 -13.99 -1.40
CA VAL A 66 -11.53 -13.62 -2.81
C VAL A 66 -11.72 -14.88 -3.64
N LEU A 67 -12.76 -14.90 -4.47
CA LEU A 67 -13.03 -15.95 -5.44
C LEU A 67 -12.83 -15.39 -6.84
N LEU A 68 -11.74 -15.82 -7.48
CA LEU A 68 -11.49 -15.59 -8.88
C LEU A 68 -12.40 -16.52 -9.69
N VAL A 69 -13.02 -16.00 -10.74
CA VAL A 69 -13.84 -16.83 -11.64
C VAL A 69 -13.60 -16.42 -13.09
N SER A 70 -13.31 -17.40 -13.94
CA SER A 70 -13.25 -17.19 -15.38
C SER A 70 -14.57 -16.63 -15.90
N ALA A 71 -14.54 -15.50 -16.63
CA ALA A 71 -15.76 -14.85 -17.15
C ALA A 71 -16.62 -15.82 -18.00
N ALA A 72 -15.99 -16.72 -18.75
CA ALA A 72 -16.68 -17.77 -19.49
C ALA A 72 -17.44 -18.75 -18.59
N VAL A 73 -16.87 -19.09 -17.43
CA VAL A 73 -17.50 -19.95 -16.42
C VAL A 73 -18.57 -19.18 -15.65
N LYS A 74 -18.31 -17.92 -15.28
CA LYS A 74 -19.26 -17.08 -14.54
C LYS A 74 -20.60 -16.94 -15.29
N ARG A 75 -20.56 -16.81 -16.62
CA ARG A 75 -21.77 -16.79 -17.47
C ARG A 75 -22.65 -18.05 -17.37
N ARG A 76 -22.08 -19.18 -16.96
CA ARG A 76 -22.82 -20.44 -16.76
C ARG A 76 -23.49 -20.49 -15.38
N ILE A 77 -23.00 -19.72 -14.41
CA ILE A 77 -23.46 -19.76 -13.01
C ILE A 77 -24.64 -18.81 -12.84
N SER A 78 -25.78 -19.36 -12.45
CA SER A 78 -27.00 -18.59 -12.16
C SER A 78 -27.14 -18.22 -10.69
N SER A 79 -26.56 -19.03 -9.80
CA SER A 79 -26.55 -18.81 -8.36
C SER A 79 -25.90 -17.46 -8.00
N PRO A 80 -26.51 -16.66 -7.10
CA PRO A 80 -25.90 -15.44 -6.60
C PRO A 80 -24.63 -15.75 -5.80
N ALA A 81 -23.70 -14.79 -5.74
CA ALA A 81 -22.56 -14.89 -4.83
C ALA A 81 -22.95 -14.36 -3.45
N THR A 82 -22.46 -15.02 -2.41
CA THR A 82 -22.59 -14.57 -1.02
C THR A 82 -21.26 -14.83 -0.31
N GLY A 83 -20.82 -13.96 0.60
CA GLY A 83 -19.70 -14.26 1.51
C GLY A 83 -18.28 -14.02 1.00
N ALA A 84 -18.01 -14.15 -0.32
CA ALA A 84 -16.69 -13.90 -0.91
C ALA A 84 -16.70 -12.72 -1.91
N THR A 85 -15.57 -12.02 -2.03
CA THR A 85 -15.37 -11.01 -3.09
C THR A 85 -15.14 -11.73 -4.41
N ILE A 86 -16.02 -11.50 -5.38
CA ILE A 86 -15.92 -12.14 -6.70
C ILE A 86 -15.13 -11.26 -7.65
N VAL A 87 -14.10 -11.84 -8.28
CA VAL A 87 -13.31 -11.17 -9.32
C VAL A 87 -13.42 -11.98 -10.60
N GLU A 88 -14.05 -11.41 -11.62
CA GLU A 88 -14.11 -12.02 -12.95
C GLU A 88 -12.79 -11.81 -13.70
N ILE A 89 -12.15 -12.91 -14.08
CA ILE A 89 -10.94 -12.90 -14.90
C ILE A 89 -11.28 -13.21 -16.36
N PRO A 90 -10.67 -12.52 -17.34
CA PRO A 90 -10.87 -12.83 -18.75
C PRO A 90 -10.41 -14.26 -19.09
N CYS A 91 -10.96 -14.85 -20.15
CA CYS A 91 -10.51 -16.12 -20.70
C CYS A 91 -10.26 -16.00 -22.20
N GLY A 92 -9.06 -16.38 -22.65
CA GLY A 92 -8.66 -16.49 -24.06
C GLY A 92 -8.15 -15.18 -24.70
N ASP A 93 -7.86 -15.24 -26.01
CA ASP A 93 -7.29 -14.16 -26.84
C ASP A 93 -8.19 -12.91 -27.04
N GLY A 94 -9.33 -12.85 -26.34
CA GLY A 94 -10.21 -11.69 -26.38
C GLY A 94 -9.56 -10.51 -25.63
N PRO A 95 -9.78 -9.25 -26.06
CA PRO A 95 -9.30 -8.10 -25.31
C PRO A 95 -9.88 -8.16 -23.89
N PRO A 96 -9.08 -7.89 -22.85
CA PRO A 96 -9.51 -7.98 -21.46
C PRO A 96 -10.75 -7.09 -21.26
N ARG A 97 -11.91 -7.72 -21.07
CA ARG A 97 -13.13 -7.06 -20.61
C ARG A 97 -13.23 -7.32 -19.12
N VAL A 98 -12.72 -6.40 -18.32
CA VAL A 98 -12.88 -6.44 -16.87
C VAL A 98 -14.29 -5.92 -16.56
N THR A 99 -15.22 -6.82 -16.27
CA THR A 99 -16.49 -6.49 -15.60
C THR A 99 -16.41 -7.04 -14.19
N CYS A 100 -16.08 -6.19 -13.22
CA CYS A 100 -16.19 -6.56 -11.80
C CYS A 100 -17.66 -6.41 -11.40
N THR A 101 -18.39 -7.52 -11.38
CA THR A 101 -19.78 -7.52 -10.89
C THR A 101 -19.76 -7.78 -9.38
N VAL A 102 -19.91 -6.70 -8.61
CA VAL A 102 -19.91 -6.76 -7.14
C VAL A 102 -21.26 -7.30 -6.66
N TYR A 103 -21.24 -8.44 -5.97
CA TYR A 103 -22.40 -8.95 -5.23
C TYR A 103 -22.23 -8.54 -3.76
N GLU A 104 -23.12 -7.68 -3.26
CA GLU A 104 -23.13 -7.28 -1.85
C GLU A 104 -23.35 -8.50 -0.94
N PRO A 105 -22.64 -8.60 0.20
CA PRO A 105 -22.98 -9.61 1.20
C PRO A 105 -24.38 -9.35 1.76
N TYR A 106 -25.10 -10.46 1.95
CA TYR A 106 -26.49 -10.61 2.38
C TYR A 106 -27.07 -9.50 3.29
N ALA A 107 -28.20 -8.89 2.87
CA ALA A 107 -28.93 -7.82 3.57
C ALA A 107 -29.53 -8.19 4.94
N GLY A 108 -29.38 -9.43 5.40
CA GLY A 108 -29.97 -9.93 6.66
C GLY A 108 -29.39 -9.35 7.95
N TRP A 109 -28.37 -8.48 7.88
CA TRP A 109 -27.78 -7.82 9.06
C TRP A 109 -28.40 -6.45 9.39
N ALA A 110 -29.19 -5.85 8.49
CA ALA A 110 -29.61 -4.44 8.57
C ALA A 110 -31.02 -4.20 9.17
N ALA A 111 -31.68 -5.20 9.77
CA ALA A 111 -33.12 -5.14 10.04
C ALA A 111 -33.56 -4.42 11.34
N ASP A 112 -32.69 -3.75 12.11
CA ASP A 112 -33.08 -3.13 13.41
C ASP A 112 -32.77 -1.63 13.55
N GLU A 113 -32.51 -0.90 12.45
CA GLU A 113 -32.02 0.48 12.53
C GLU A 113 -33.09 1.60 12.48
N SER A 114 -34.39 1.28 12.45
CA SER A 114 -35.44 2.32 12.33
C SER A 114 -35.82 3.06 13.63
N SER A 115 -35.29 2.68 14.79
CA SER A 115 -35.71 3.29 16.07
C SER A 115 -34.81 4.43 16.59
N VAL A 116 -33.59 4.59 16.06
CA VAL A 116 -32.57 5.51 16.65
C VAL A 116 -32.46 6.86 15.92
N ALA A 117 -33.01 6.98 14.70
CA ALA A 117 -32.74 8.12 13.82
C ALA A 117 -33.49 9.45 14.14
N ARG A 118 -34.28 9.56 15.22
CA ARG A 118 -35.12 10.76 15.46
C ARG A 118 -34.73 11.68 16.62
N ALA A 119 -33.59 11.50 17.31
CA ALA A 119 -33.31 12.26 18.53
C ALA A 119 -32.15 13.27 18.50
N PHE A 120 -31.36 13.43 17.42
CA PHE A 120 -30.15 14.26 17.51
C PHE A 120 -30.05 15.34 16.42
N CYS A 121 -30.64 16.51 16.71
CA CYS A 121 -30.34 17.77 16.04
C CYS A 121 -30.29 18.92 17.05
N ALA A 122 -29.09 19.22 17.57
CA ALA A 122 -28.70 20.56 18.03
C ALA A 122 -27.17 20.62 18.27
N SER A 123 -26.49 21.35 17.37
CA SER A 123 -25.24 22.13 17.59
C SER A 123 -24.16 21.62 18.56
N ALA A 124 -23.06 21.08 18.01
CA ALA A 124 -21.75 20.95 18.68
C ALA A 124 -20.59 20.96 17.65
N PRO A 125 -19.34 21.31 18.05
CA PRO A 125 -18.22 21.57 17.14
C PRO A 125 -17.61 20.29 16.55
N LEU A 126 -16.85 20.46 15.47
CA LEU A 126 -16.10 19.41 14.77
C LEU A 126 -14.95 18.89 15.65
N ASP A 127 -15.22 17.90 16.50
CA ASP A 127 -14.20 17.15 17.24
C ASP A 127 -14.11 15.68 16.79
N GLU A 128 -12.86 15.23 16.66
CA GLU A 128 -12.34 13.95 16.17
C GLU A 128 -12.66 12.72 17.05
N GLU A 129 -13.71 12.74 17.90
CA GLU A 129 -14.06 11.61 18.80
C GLU A 129 -15.40 10.92 18.46
N ARG A 130 -15.74 10.82 17.17
CA ARG A 130 -16.80 9.90 16.71
C ARG A 130 -16.21 8.73 15.95
N GLU A 131 -15.45 7.90 16.66
CA GLU A 131 -15.15 6.52 16.28
C GLU A 131 -16.20 5.55 16.89
N ALA A 132 -17.43 6.04 17.09
CA ALA A 132 -18.54 5.24 17.62
C ALA A 132 -19.27 4.55 16.47
N CYS A 133 -19.12 3.22 16.41
CA CYS A 133 -19.75 2.30 15.45
C CYS A 133 -19.49 2.65 13.99
N CYS A 134 -18.40 2.11 13.42
CA CYS A 134 -18.38 1.92 11.96
C CYS A 134 -19.66 1.13 11.59
N PRO A 135 -20.54 1.64 10.71
CA PRO A 135 -21.67 0.86 10.25
C PRO A 135 -21.12 -0.44 9.64
N PRO A 136 -21.81 -1.59 9.80
CA PRO A 136 -21.31 -2.89 9.37
C PRO A 136 -20.84 -2.90 7.89
N ALA A 137 -21.45 -2.06 7.04
CA ALA A 137 -21.04 -1.87 5.65
C ALA A 137 -19.59 -1.36 5.49
N GLN A 138 -19.11 -0.43 6.32
CA GLN A 138 -17.76 0.13 6.20
C GLN A 138 -16.69 -0.89 6.61
N SER A 139 -16.98 -1.74 7.60
CA SER A 139 -16.07 -2.81 8.02
C SER A 139 -15.82 -3.80 6.88
N VAL A 140 -16.87 -4.17 6.15
CA VAL A 140 -16.78 -5.06 4.99
C VAL A 140 -15.92 -4.43 3.88
N VAL A 141 -16.11 -3.14 3.58
CA VAL A 141 -15.30 -2.42 2.59
C VAL A 141 -13.83 -2.41 3.01
N ASN A 142 -13.53 -2.14 4.28
CA ASN A 142 -12.16 -2.12 4.79
C ASN A 142 -11.49 -3.50 4.69
N GLU A 143 -12.20 -4.57 5.08
CA GLU A 143 -11.72 -5.94 4.95
C GLU A 143 -11.47 -6.34 3.50
N ARG A 144 -12.29 -5.84 2.56
CA ARG A 144 -12.12 -6.05 1.13
C ARG A 144 -10.87 -5.35 0.60
N ILE A 145 -10.67 -4.08 0.95
CA ILE A 145 -9.47 -3.33 0.58
C ILE A 145 -8.22 -4.02 1.14
N ASP A 146 -8.25 -4.46 2.41
CA ASP A 146 -7.16 -5.21 3.02
C ASP A 146 -6.86 -6.51 2.24
N ALA A 147 -7.89 -7.26 1.85
CA ALA A 147 -7.74 -8.50 1.10
C ALA A 147 -7.15 -8.27 -0.29
N LEU A 148 -7.59 -7.22 -0.99
CA LEU A 148 -7.07 -6.83 -2.31
C LEU A 148 -5.62 -6.38 -2.22
N VAL A 149 -5.29 -5.52 -1.26
CA VAL A 149 -3.92 -5.08 -1.03
C VAL A 149 -3.04 -6.29 -0.68
N ALA A 150 -3.47 -7.16 0.23
CA ALA A 150 -2.75 -8.40 0.53
C ALA A 150 -2.60 -9.33 -0.69
N ALA A 151 -3.57 -9.37 -1.59
CA ALA A 151 -3.46 -10.10 -2.86
C ALA A 151 -2.39 -9.48 -3.78
N VAL A 152 -2.35 -8.15 -3.91
CA VAL A 152 -1.30 -7.42 -4.66
C VAL A 152 0.09 -7.74 -4.11
N PHE A 153 0.27 -7.76 -2.79
CA PHE A 153 1.56 -8.12 -2.19
C PHE A 153 1.92 -9.59 -2.40
N ARG A 154 0.96 -10.52 -2.29
CA ARG A 154 1.20 -11.93 -2.60
C ARG A 154 1.52 -12.18 -4.07
N LEU A 155 0.95 -11.40 -4.99
CA LEU A 155 1.31 -11.43 -6.41
C LEU A 155 2.75 -11.02 -6.64
N ALA A 156 3.24 -10.05 -5.87
CA ALA A 156 4.57 -9.49 -6.02
C ALA A 156 5.69 -10.44 -5.57
N THR A 157 5.50 -11.19 -4.47
CA THR A 157 6.59 -11.94 -3.83
C THR A 157 6.95 -13.27 -4.48
N ILE A 158 6.12 -13.82 -5.37
CA ILE A 158 6.28 -15.20 -5.91
C ILE A 158 7.15 -15.20 -7.19
N GLY A 159 8.17 -14.33 -7.27
CA GLY A 159 8.94 -14.09 -8.49
C GLY A 159 10.46 -14.26 -8.38
N ASP A 160 11.04 -14.14 -7.19
CA ASP A 160 12.48 -13.96 -7.04
C ASP A 160 13.21 -15.12 -6.31
N ASP A 161 12.51 -16.20 -5.92
CA ASP A 161 13.16 -17.40 -5.37
C ASP A 161 13.81 -18.29 -6.46
N ASP A 162 13.72 -17.91 -7.74
CA ASP A 162 14.28 -18.63 -8.89
C ASP A 162 15.81 -18.39 -9.10
N ASP A 163 16.47 -17.67 -8.18
CA ASP A 163 17.95 -17.57 -8.12
C ASP A 163 18.61 -18.87 -7.59
N GLU A 164 17.89 -20.00 -7.57
CA GLU A 164 18.52 -21.31 -7.42
C GLU A 164 19.23 -21.66 -8.75
N PRO A 165 20.57 -21.79 -8.76
CA PRO A 165 21.35 -21.91 -9.99
C PRO A 165 21.02 -23.19 -10.75
N ASP A 166 20.26 -23.03 -11.84
CA ASP A 166 20.45 -23.66 -13.14
C ASP A 166 20.50 -25.20 -13.19
N VAL A 167 19.58 -25.87 -12.48
CA VAL A 167 19.24 -27.29 -12.75
C VAL A 167 17.83 -27.37 -13.33
N ARG A 168 17.56 -26.64 -14.42
CA ARG A 168 16.32 -26.83 -15.19
C ARG A 168 16.53 -27.97 -16.20
N PRO A 169 15.72 -29.05 -16.17
CA PRO A 169 15.83 -30.14 -17.13
C PRO A 169 15.58 -29.64 -18.55
N ALA A 170 16.50 -29.96 -19.47
CA ALA A 170 16.56 -29.50 -20.87
C ALA A 170 15.34 -29.86 -21.77
N TRP A 171 14.25 -30.40 -21.21
CA TRP A 171 13.07 -30.84 -21.96
C TRP A 171 11.79 -30.04 -21.66
N THR A 172 11.85 -29.00 -20.82
CA THR A 172 10.72 -28.07 -20.64
C THR A 172 10.75 -27.00 -21.72
N THR A 173 9.98 -27.23 -22.79
CA THR A 173 9.82 -26.32 -23.92
C THR A 173 9.11 -25.01 -23.52
N ASP A 174 9.56 -23.90 -24.11
CA ASP A 174 9.36 -22.45 -23.80
C ASP A 174 7.95 -21.87 -23.54
N ARG A 175 6.88 -22.68 -23.41
CA ARG A 175 5.50 -22.17 -23.39
C ARG A 175 4.83 -21.88 -22.04
N PRO A 176 5.17 -22.49 -20.88
CA PRO A 176 4.37 -22.30 -19.66
C PRO A 176 4.74 -21.05 -18.82
N ALA A 177 5.95 -20.51 -18.94
CA ALA A 177 6.39 -19.38 -18.10
C ALA A 177 5.68 -18.06 -18.44
N ASN A 178 5.46 -17.79 -19.73
CA ASN A 178 4.79 -16.56 -20.17
C ASN A 178 3.30 -16.55 -19.81
N ALA A 179 2.63 -17.71 -19.86
CA ALA A 179 1.21 -17.81 -19.48
C ALA A 179 0.98 -17.49 -17.99
N ALA A 180 1.83 -18.02 -17.11
CA ALA A 180 1.75 -17.74 -15.67
C ALA A 180 2.00 -16.26 -15.35
N MET A 181 2.99 -15.63 -16.01
CA MET A 181 3.27 -14.20 -15.83
C MET A 181 2.13 -13.32 -16.35
N ASN A 182 1.58 -13.64 -17.52
CA ASN A 182 0.43 -12.92 -18.08
C ASN A 182 -0.79 -13.00 -17.16
N PHE A 183 -1.09 -14.19 -16.63
CA PHE A 183 -2.16 -14.36 -15.65
C PHE A 183 -1.93 -13.53 -14.38
N LYS A 184 -0.71 -13.53 -13.83
CA LYS A 184 -0.36 -12.69 -12.66
C LYS A 184 -0.64 -11.21 -12.95
N LEU A 185 -0.22 -10.72 -14.13
CA LEU A 185 -0.46 -9.33 -14.55
C LEU A 185 -1.94 -9.03 -14.74
N GLU A 186 -2.73 -9.96 -15.27
CA GLU A 186 -4.18 -9.79 -15.41
C GLU A 186 -4.89 -9.69 -14.06
N VAL A 187 -4.55 -10.57 -13.11
CA VAL A 187 -5.16 -10.53 -11.76
C VAL A 187 -4.72 -9.27 -11.03
N LEU A 188 -3.45 -8.86 -11.18
CA LEU A 188 -2.94 -7.62 -10.62
C LEU A 188 -3.67 -6.39 -11.20
N ASN A 189 -3.92 -6.38 -12.50
CA ASN A 189 -4.64 -5.32 -13.18
C ASN A 189 -6.12 -5.25 -12.72
N ALA A 190 -6.78 -6.41 -12.58
CA ALA A 190 -8.14 -6.49 -12.05
C ALA A 190 -8.23 -5.96 -10.61
N ALA A 191 -7.34 -6.44 -9.71
CA ALA A 191 -7.28 -5.97 -8.33
C ALA A 191 -6.97 -4.46 -8.25
N THR A 192 -6.07 -3.96 -9.11
CA THR A 192 -5.74 -2.52 -9.17
C THR A 192 -6.93 -1.68 -9.60
N THR A 193 -7.69 -2.15 -10.61
CA THR A 193 -8.89 -1.46 -11.10
C THR A 193 -9.94 -1.35 -10.00
N GLU A 194 -10.17 -2.46 -9.28
CA GLU A 194 -11.12 -2.50 -8.17
C GLU A 194 -10.69 -1.59 -7.01
N ILE A 195 -9.40 -1.57 -6.66
CA ILE A 195 -8.88 -0.61 -5.67
C ILE A 195 -9.11 0.82 -6.17
N ALA A 196 -8.81 1.13 -7.42
CA ALA A 196 -8.98 2.47 -8.00
C ALA A 196 -10.44 2.96 -7.99
N GLU A 197 -11.40 2.05 -8.16
CA GLU A 197 -12.83 2.35 -7.98
C GLU A 197 -13.15 2.66 -6.51
N ASN A 198 -12.64 1.85 -5.57
CA ASN A 198 -12.82 2.11 -4.14
C ASN A 198 -12.17 3.44 -3.70
N LEU A 199 -11.06 3.86 -4.32
CA LEU A 199 -10.44 5.17 -4.07
C LEU A 199 -11.36 6.36 -4.42
N GLN A 200 -12.41 6.15 -5.21
CA GLN A 200 -13.42 7.19 -5.47
C GLN A 200 -14.32 7.47 -4.25
N ALA A 201 -14.43 6.50 -3.33
CA ALA A 201 -15.26 6.64 -2.15
C ALA A 201 -14.73 7.72 -1.19
N PRO A 202 -15.60 8.29 -0.34
CA PRO A 202 -15.21 9.30 0.63
C PRO A 202 -14.00 8.96 1.51
N THR A 203 -13.90 7.71 1.95
CA THR A 203 -12.83 7.24 2.84
C THR A 203 -11.80 6.37 2.13
N GLY A 204 -12.05 5.99 0.87
CA GLY A 204 -11.30 4.94 0.19
C GLY A 204 -9.79 5.19 0.12
N ALA A 205 -9.37 6.44 -0.08
CA ALA A 205 -7.95 6.82 -0.06
C ALA A 205 -7.30 6.60 1.30
N ARG A 206 -7.99 6.95 2.39
CA ARG A 206 -7.51 6.72 3.76
C ARG A 206 -7.49 5.24 4.10
N ASP A 207 -8.55 4.51 3.74
CA ASP A 207 -8.68 3.08 3.98
C ASP A 207 -7.56 2.30 3.26
N PHE A 208 -7.24 2.68 2.02
CA PHE A 208 -6.11 2.13 1.28
C PHE A 208 -4.76 2.39 1.95
N VAL A 209 -4.50 3.60 2.43
CA VAL A 209 -3.26 3.92 3.14
C VAL A 209 -3.13 3.13 4.44
N LEU A 210 -4.23 2.95 5.17
CA LEU A 210 -4.27 2.10 6.36
C LEU A 210 -4.00 0.63 6.01
N ALA A 211 -4.59 0.13 4.93
CA ALA A 211 -4.34 -1.22 4.43
C ALA A 211 -2.87 -1.42 4.06
N LEU A 212 -2.26 -0.46 3.33
CA LEU A 212 -0.82 -0.48 3.05
C LEU A 212 0.01 -0.47 4.34
N ASN A 213 -0.37 0.34 5.32
CA ASN A 213 0.34 0.40 6.60
C ASN A 213 0.25 -0.91 7.39
N ARG A 214 -0.85 -1.67 7.26
CA ARG A 214 -0.97 -3.02 7.84
C ARG A 214 -0.04 -4.03 7.14
N GLN A 215 0.18 -3.87 5.84
CA GLN A 215 1.12 -4.70 5.07
C GLN A 215 2.59 -4.28 5.22
N ARG A 216 2.86 -3.19 5.95
CA ARG A 216 4.22 -2.70 6.20
C ARG A 216 4.94 -3.63 7.17
N THR A 217 5.58 -4.66 6.64
CA THR A 217 6.69 -5.35 7.33
C THR A 217 8.00 -4.63 7.01
N LYS A 218 9.12 -5.04 7.62
CA LYS A 218 10.42 -4.41 7.36
C LYS A 218 10.85 -4.67 5.91
N MET A 219 10.76 -3.62 5.08
CA MET A 219 11.22 -3.56 3.67
C MET A 219 10.60 -4.64 2.77
N VAL A 220 9.54 -4.28 2.06
CA VAL A 220 8.81 -5.22 1.19
C VAL A 220 9.19 -4.97 -0.27
N ASP A 221 9.75 -5.99 -0.92
CA ASP A 221 9.91 -6.00 -2.37
C ASP A 221 8.55 -6.27 -3.01
N VAL A 222 8.12 -5.34 -3.87
CA VAL A 222 6.85 -5.41 -4.59
C VAL A 222 7.03 -5.76 -6.07
N SER A 223 8.26 -6.04 -6.52
CA SER A 223 8.63 -6.57 -7.85
C SER A 223 7.72 -6.06 -8.98
N ALA A 224 6.91 -6.95 -9.59
CA ALA A 224 6.01 -6.63 -10.71
C ALA A 224 4.81 -5.72 -10.33
N ALA A 225 4.44 -5.67 -9.05
CA ALA A 225 3.36 -4.80 -8.54
C ALA A 225 3.78 -3.35 -8.36
N PHE A 226 5.08 -3.03 -8.42
CA PHE A 226 5.60 -1.68 -8.25
C PHE A 226 4.89 -0.59 -9.09
N PRO A 227 4.75 -0.71 -10.43
CA PRO A 227 4.10 0.32 -11.22
C PRO A 227 2.62 0.53 -10.85
N PHE A 228 1.91 -0.55 -10.49
CA PHE A 228 0.51 -0.48 -10.06
C PHE A 228 0.38 0.22 -8.71
N LEU A 229 1.23 -0.16 -7.74
CA LEU A 229 1.27 0.47 -6.43
C LEU A 229 1.65 1.95 -6.52
N ALA A 230 2.58 2.31 -7.41
CA ALA A 230 2.93 3.70 -7.70
C ALA A 230 1.74 4.49 -8.25
N GLY A 231 1.03 3.96 -9.26
CA GLY A 231 -0.16 4.61 -9.82
C GLY A 231 -1.29 4.78 -8.82
N LEU A 232 -1.55 3.76 -8.00
CA LEU A 232 -2.55 3.83 -6.92
C LEU A 232 -2.15 4.86 -5.85
N THR A 233 -0.87 4.90 -5.46
CA THR A 233 -0.39 5.85 -4.46
C THR A 233 -0.46 7.29 -4.97
N LEU A 234 -0.14 7.55 -6.24
CA LEU A 234 -0.35 8.86 -6.85
C LEU A 234 -1.83 9.28 -6.84
N THR A 235 -2.72 8.36 -7.22
CA THR A 235 -4.18 8.61 -7.18
C THR A 235 -4.67 8.91 -5.76
N VAL A 236 -4.14 8.21 -4.75
CA VAL A 236 -4.42 8.46 -3.33
C VAL A 236 -3.95 9.86 -2.93
N LEU A 237 -2.73 10.25 -3.33
CA LEU A 237 -2.19 11.57 -3.01
C LEU A 237 -3.03 12.69 -3.62
N ASP A 238 -3.48 12.56 -4.87
CA ASP A 238 -4.38 13.53 -5.52
C ASP A 238 -5.68 13.71 -4.71
N ARG A 239 -6.27 12.59 -4.29
CA ARG A 239 -7.53 12.58 -3.53
C ARG A 239 -7.35 13.14 -2.13
N CYS A 240 -6.30 12.74 -1.43
CA CYS A 240 -6.01 13.26 -0.10
C CYS A 240 -5.67 14.75 -0.17
N GLN A 241 -4.96 15.22 -1.20
CA GLN A 241 -4.68 16.64 -1.40
C GLN A 241 -5.99 17.43 -1.63
N ALA A 242 -6.87 16.95 -2.51
CA ALA A 242 -8.16 17.59 -2.77
C ALA A 242 -9.02 17.71 -1.51
N ARG A 243 -8.96 16.71 -0.62
CA ARG A 243 -9.68 16.68 0.66
C ARG A 243 -8.93 17.33 1.82
N ARG A 244 -7.66 17.70 1.61
CA ARG A 244 -6.74 18.15 2.66
C ARG A 244 -6.56 17.13 3.78
N ASP A 245 -6.55 15.84 3.47
CA ASP A 245 -6.25 14.75 4.40
C ASP A 245 -4.73 14.62 4.60
N VAL A 246 -4.22 15.48 5.48
CA VAL A 246 -2.78 15.59 5.77
C VAL A 246 -2.23 14.31 6.39
N ASP A 247 -3.04 13.59 7.18
CA ASP A 247 -2.56 12.39 7.88
C ASP A 247 -2.35 11.22 6.93
N ALA A 248 -3.28 11.02 5.99
CA ALA A 248 -3.13 10.01 4.94
C ALA A 248 -1.93 10.30 4.03
N ILE A 249 -1.70 11.57 3.66
CA ILE A 249 -0.52 11.95 2.86
C ILE A 249 0.78 11.66 3.61
N LEU A 250 0.88 12.06 4.89
CA LEU A 250 2.06 11.78 5.71
C LEU A 250 2.31 10.28 5.88
N THR A 251 1.24 9.50 6.03
CA THR A 251 1.35 8.04 6.16
C THR A 251 1.81 7.42 4.84
N ALA A 252 1.25 7.84 3.70
CA ALA A 252 1.70 7.42 2.37
C ALA A 252 3.18 7.79 2.11
N MET A 253 3.60 8.99 2.53
CA MET A 253 4.99 9.46 2.45
C MET A 253 5.94 8.54 3.22
N MET A 254 5.61 8.17 4.46
CA MET A 254 6.42 7.23 5.25
C MET A 254 6.45 5.82 4.64
N LEU A 255 5.31 5.36 4.11
CA LEU A 255 5.19 4.05 3.48
C LEU A 255 6.01 3.94 2.19
N ALA A 256 6.19 5.04 1.47
CA ALA A 256 6.94 5.06 0.22
C ALA A 256 8.43 4.71 0.37
N GLN A 257 8.97 4.79 1.60
CA GLN A 257 10.33 4.32 1.93
C GLN A 257 10.38 2.83 2.28
N SER A 258 9.23 2.18 2.51
CA SER A 258 9.14 0.78 2.92
C SER A 258 8.97 -0.18 1.73
N PHE A 259 8.33 0.31 0.66
CA PHE A 259 8.06 -0.47 -0.55
C PHE A 259 9.11 -0.17 -1.62
N TYR A 260 9.66 -1.21 -2.23
CA TYR A 260 10.66 -1.07 -3.29
C TYR A 260 10.50 -2.16 -4.36
N ARG A 261 11.15 -1.99 -5.50
CA ARG A 261 11.45 -3.09 -6.42
C ARG A 261 12.95 -3.25 -6.58
N THR A 262 13.40 -4.48 -6.78
CA THR A 262 14.79 -4.74 -7.16
C THR A 262 14.95 -4.65 -8.68
N LYS A 263 15.90 -3.83 -9.15
CA LYS A 263 16.32 -3.73 -10.56
C LYS A 263 17.82 -4.00 -10.64
N GLY A 264 18.19 -5.23 -11.03
CA GLY A 264 19.56 -5.68 -10.94
C GLY A 264 20.04 -5.64 -9.49
N HIS A 265 21.12 -4.88 -9.21
CA HIS A 265 21.64 -4.72 -7.84
C HIS A 265 21.13 -3.47 -7.11
N ARG A 266 20.19 -2.72 -7.70
CA ARG A 266 19.69 -1.47 -7.11
C ARG A 266 18.24 -1.63 -6.67
N ARG A 267 17.93 -1.10 -5.49
CA ARG A 267 16.56 -0.97 -4.98
C ARG A 267 15.98 0.36 -5.45
N GLU A 268 14.87 0.30 -6.15
CA GLU A 268 14.07 1.47 -6.51
C GLU A 268 12.89 1.56 -5.54
N TYR A 269 12.93 2.54 -4.63
CA TYR A 269 11.88 2.75 -3.65
C TYR A 269 10.66 3.45 -4.27
N LEU A 270 9.47 3.13 -3.77
CA LEU A 270 8.20 3.74 -4.19
C LEU A 270 8.24 5.28 -4.07
N LYS A 271 9.01 5.79 -3.11
CA LYS A 271 9.33 7.21 -2.95
C LYS A 271 9.71 7.87 -4.29
N ALA A 272 10.61 7.27 -5.07
CA ALA A 272 11.08 7.86 -6.32
C ALA A 272 9.93 8.08 -7.32
N ALA A 273 8.95 7.19 -7.34
CA ALA A 273 7.79 7.28 -8.22
C ALA A 273 6.79 8.36 -7.79
N ILE A 274 6.69 8.65 -6.48
CA ILE A 274 5.73 9.63 -5.95
C ILE A 274 6.34 11.01 -5.68
N GLN A 275 7.67 11.14 -5.74
CA GLN A 275 8.41 12.37 -5.46
C GLN A 275 8.06 13.54 -6.40
N THR A 276 7.48 13.25 -7.57
CA THR A 276 7.03 14.27 -8.53
C THR A 276 5.63 14.83 -8.23
N HIS A 277 4.94 14.31 -7.22
CA HIS A 277 3.57 14.72 -6.92
C HIS A 277 3.50 16.19 -6.44
N PRO A 278 2.55 17.01 -6.94
CA PRO A 278 2.50 18.45 -6.67
C PRO A 278 2.27 18.81 -5.19
N VAL A 279 1.70 17.91 -4.39
CA VAL A 279 1.49 18.14 -2.94
C VAL A 279 2.78 18.50 -2.19
N TRP A 280 3.94 18.03 -2.65
CA TRP A 280 5.23 18.33 -2.01
C TRP A 280 5.67 19.78 -2.22
N ALA A 281 5.15 20.48 -3.23
CA ALA A 281 5.39 21.90 -3.42
C ALA A 281 4.41 22.79 -2.61
N ASP A 282 3.38 22.21 -1.99
CA ASP A 282 2.35 22.95 -1.25
C ASP A 282 2.83 23.32 0.17
N VAL A 283 3.17 24.59 0.36
CA VAL A 283 3.57 25.14 1.67
C VAL A 283 2.44 25.02 2.71
N VAL A 284 1.17 25.10 2.29
CA VAL A 284 0.03 24.96 3.20
C VAL A 284 -0.06 23.53 3.73
N PHE A 285 0.20 22.53 2.88
CA PHE A 285 0.30 21.13 3.31
C PHE A 285 1.39 20.97 4.38
N TRP A 286 2.62 21.44 4.12
CA TRP A 286 3.73 21.28 5.07
C TRP A 286 3.50 21.97 6.42
N ARG A 287 2.86 23.15 6.43
CA ARG A 287 2.47 23.83 7.68
C ARG A 287 1.48 22.98 8.49
N ARG A 288 0.48 22.40 7.83
CA ARG A 288 -0.50 21.54 8.49
C ARG A 288 0.10 20.21 8.94
N ALA A 289 1.01 19.65 8.14
CA ALA A 289 1.77 18.46 8.49
C ALA A 289 2.58 18.67 9.77
N LEU A 290 3.31 19.79 9.87
CA LEU A 290 4.04 20.15 11.09
C LEU A 290 3.11 20.25 12.30
N ALA A 291 2.01 21.01 12.17
CA ALA A 291 1.05 21.17 13.26
C ALA A 291 0.44 19.82 13.72
N LEU A 292 0.09 18.95 12.77
CA LEU A 292 -0.41 17.61 13.05
C LEU A 292 0.61 16.75 13.80
N CYS A 293 1.87 16.74 13.35
CA CYS A 293 2.95 16.00 14.00
C CYS A 293 3.22 16.50 15.44
N VAL A 294 3.24 17.82 15.65
CA VAL A 294 3.39 18.41 17.00
C VAL A 294 2.25 17.99 17.92
N ARG A 295 1.01 18.03 17.42
CA ARG A 295 -0.18 17.58 18.15
C ARG A 295 -0.09 16.10 18.54
N LYS A 296 0.27 15.22 17.60
CA LYS A 296 0.44 13.78 17.86
C LYS A 296 1.55 13.50 18.88
N GLN A 297 2.68 14.20 18.80
CA GLN A 297 3.77 14.07 19.76
C GLN A 297 3.37 14.54 21.17
N ARG A 298 2.62 15.64 21.28
CA ARG A 298 2.07 16.12 22.56
C ARG A 298 1.12 15.12 23.18
N ALA A 299 0.18 14.59 22.41
CA ALA A 299 -0.75 13.56 22.88
C ALA A 299 0.01 12.32 23.42
N SER A 300 1.08 11.93 22.72
CA SER A 300 1.96 10.83 23.15
C SER A 300 2.68 11.12 24.48
N PHE A 301 3.09 12.36 24.73
CA PHE A 301 3.69 12.76 26.01
C PHE A 301 2.67 12.79 27.15
N SER A 302 1.46 13.31 26.89
CA SER A 302 0.37 13.33 27.87
C SER A 302 -0.04 11.93 28.30
N ALA A 303 -0.16 10.99 27.35
CA ALA A 303 -0.49 9.59 27.63
C ALA A 303 0.60 8.84 28.42
N ARG A 304 1.85 9.30 28.34
CA ARG A 304 3.01 8.69 29.02
C ARG A 304 3.30 9.27 30.40
N ARG A 305 2.65 10.36 30.82
CA ARG A 305 2.80 10.82 32.21
C ARG A 305 2.24 9.73 33.12
N PRO A 306 3.06 9.11 33.99
CA PRO A 306 2.57 8.16 34.96
C PRO A 306 1.56 8.88 35.86
N LEU A 307 0.50 8.17 36.26
CA LEU A 307 -0.17 8.46 37.52
C LEU A 307 0.88 8.30 38.63
N ASP A 308 1.66 9.35 38.90
CA ASP A 308 2.64 9.40 40.00
C ASP A 308 1.98 9.45 41.39
N ASP A 309 0.66 9.22 41.49
CA ASP A 309 -0.06 8.98 42.75
C ASP A 309 -0.34 7.51 43.05
N ARG A 310 0.14 6.54 42.24
CA ARG A 310 0.12 5.11 42.61
C ARG A 310 1.49 4.60 43.00
N VAL A 311 2.05 5.22 44.04
CA VAL A 311 3.02 4.59 44.95
C VAL A 311 2.35 3.32 45.52
N LEU A 312 2.62 2.13 44.96
CA LEU A 312 2.57 0.77 45.57
C LEU A 312 2.24 -0.39 44.61
N ALA A 313 1.97 -0.18 43.32
CA ALA A 313 1.73 -1.33 42.43
C ALA A 313 3.07 -2.00 42.03
N PRO A 314 3.23 -3.33 42.20
CA PRO A 314 4.42 -4.04 41.74
C PRO A 314 4.58 -3.91 40.21
N PRO A 315 5.82 -3.97 39.70
CA PRO A 315 6.11 -3.75 38.29
C PRO A 315 5.32 -4.74 37.41
N PRO A 316 4.65 -4.28 36.34
CA PRO A 316 4.00 -5.18 35.40
C PRO A 316 5.05 -6.07 34.71
N PRO A 317 4.69 -7.31 34.34
CA PRO A 317 5.59 -8.19 33.62
C PRO A 317 6.03 -7.56 32.29
N PRO A 318 7.23 -7.88 31.79
CA PRO A 318 7.74 -7.32 30.53
C PRO A 318 6.76 -7.62 29.40
N ARG A 319 6.24 -6.57 28.76
CA ARG A 319 5.39 -6.70 27.57
C ARG A 319 6.27 -7.14 26.40
N THR A 320 5.80 -8.12 25.65
CA THR A 320 6.38 -8.54 24.36
C THR A 320 6.33 -7.38 23.37
N GLU A 321 7.40 -7.20 22.61
CA GLU A 321 7.78 -5.98 21.88
C GLU A 321 6.87 -5.56 20.70
N ASP A 322 5.73 -6.21 20.45
CA ASP A 322 5.03 -6.11 19.16
C ASP A 322 3.91 -5.04 19.07
N ASP A 323 3.42 -4.49 20.18
CA ASP A 323 2.16 -3.69 20.16
C ASP A 323 2.33 -2.16 20.26
N SER A 324 3.54 -1.60 20.06
CA SER A 324 3.70 -0.14 20.07
C SER A 324 3.58 0.44 18.66
N PRO A 325 2.60 1.31 18.35
CA PRO A 325 2.51 1.95 17.05
C PRO A 325 3.73 2.87 16.86
N VAL A 326 4.67 2.43 16.04
CA VAL A 326 5.97 3.05 15.74
C VAL A 326 5.79 4.32 14.89
N TYR A 327 5.07 5.30 15.41
CA TYR A 327 4.96 6.65 14.82
C TYR A 327 6.06 7.60 15.33
N ALA A 328 6.86 7.19 16.33
CA ALA A 328 7.68 8.12 17.10
C ALA A 328 9.18 8.19 16.74
N SER A 329 9.70 7.39 15.80
CA SER A 329 11.17 7.20 15.68
C SER A 329 11.76 7.27 14.27
N CYS A 330 11.00 7.59 13.22
CA CYS A 330 11.55 7.70 11.86
C CYS A 330 12.22 9.05 11.54
N LEU A 331 12.30 9.98 12.50
CA LEU A 331 12.96 11.28 12.32
C LEU A 331 14.29 11.33 13.08
N PRO A 332 15.32 12.01 12.56
CA PRO A 332 16.67 11.95 13.09
C PRO A 332 16.71 12.34 14.57
N ILE A 333 17.19 11.39 15.38
CA ILE A 333 17.45 11.48 16.82
C ILE A 333 18.22 12.78 17.19
N SER A 334 18.98 13.31 16.24
CA SER A 334 19.82 14.51 16.35
C SER A 334 19.09 15.77 16.84
N PHE A 335 17.79 15.94 16.56
CA PHE A 335 17.07 17.15 17.00
C PHE A 335 16.57 17.11 18.45
N ARG A 336 16.57 15.92 19.08
CA ARG A 336 15.95 15.72 20.40
C ARG A 336 16.81 16.23 21.56
N PHE A 337 18.11 16.46 21.36
CA PHE A 337 19.06 16.74 22.44
C PHE A 337 19.42 18.22 22.63
N ALA A 338 18.77 19.14 21.92
CA ALA A 338 19.14 20.56 21.93
C ALA A 338 18.23 21.49 22.76
N ALA A 339 17.15 21.00 23.38
CA ALA A 339 16.23 21.85 24.12
C ALA A 339 16.67 22.02 25.60
N PRO A 340 16.82 23.24 26.12
CA PRO A 340 17.11 23.47 27.53
C PRO A 340 15.91 23.03 28.40
N PRO A 341 16.15 22.59 29.65
CA PRO A 341 15.14 21.99 30.53
C PRO A 341 13.99 22.93 30.95
N THR A 342 14.07 24.22 30.61
CA THR A 342 13.07 25.24 30.92
C THR A 342 12.07 25.50 29.80
N GLU A 343 12.24 24.91 28.61
CA GLU A 343 11.32 25.13 27.49
C GLU A 343 9.98 24.38 27.68
N SER A 344 8.89 25.01 27.22
CA SER A 344 7.59 24.37 27.22
C SER A 344 7.61 23.08 26.39
N ALA A 345 6.89 22.04 26.82
CA ALA A 345 6.79 20.78 26.07
C ALA A 345 6.31 20.97 24.62
N GLU A 346 5.56 22.05 24.37
CA GLU A 346 5.13 22.47 23.04
C GLU A 346 6.30 22.93 22.16
N ARG A 347 7.20 23.78 22.67
CA ARG A 347 8.41 24.19 21.95
C ARG A 347 9.33 23.01 21.65
N VAL A 348 9.48 22.09 22.61
CA VAL A 348 10.28 20.87 22.42
C VAL A 348 9.69 19.98 21.31
N ALA A 349 8.38 19.78 21.31
CA ALA A 349 7.70 19.02 20.26
C ALA A 349 7.81 19.72 18.89
N LEU A 350 7.57 21.03 18.84
CA LEU A 350 7.72 21.83 17.61
C LEU A 350 9.12 21.70 17.03
N TRP A 351 10.15 21.94 17.83
CA TRP A 351 11.54 21.85 17.40
C TRP A 351 11.89 20.46 16.87
N SER A 352 11.49 19.42 17.61
CA SER A 352 11.71 18.02 17.22
C SER A 352 11.06 17.67 15.89
N GLN A 353 9.84 18.16 15.62
CA GLN A 353 9.12 17.85 14.39
C GLN A 353 9.58 18.71 13.21
N LEU A 354 9.97 19.98 13.46
CA LEU A 354 10.42 20.89 12.41
C LEU A 354 11.64 20.33 11.66
N GLY A 355 12.64 19.80 12.38
CA GLY A 355 13.80 19.19 11.75
C GLY A 355 13.44 18.01 10.85
N GLY A 356 12.46 17.20 11.27
CA GLY A 356 11.97 16.08 10.47
C GLY A 356 11.18 16.50 9.24
N ILE A 357 10.30 17.51 9.37
CA ILE A 357 9.56 18.07 8.24
C ILE A 357 10.52 18.69 7.23
N VAL A 358 11.50 19.47 7.67
CA VAL A 358 12.53 20.05 6.78
C VAL A 358 13.28 18.95 6.01
N HIS A 359 13.66 17.86 6.70
CA HIS A 359 14.31 16.74 6.04
C HIS A 359 13.39 16.08 5.01
N ALA A 360 12.13 15.80 5.36
CA ALA A 360 11.16 15.22 4.45
C ALA A 360 10.87 16.12 3.24
N MET A 361 10.77 17.44 3.42
CA MET A 361 10.60 18.40 2.32
C MET A 361 11.73 18.27 1.29
N LEU A 362 12.98 18.29 1.74
CA LEU A 362 14.16 18.13 0.87
C LEU A 362 14.17 16.76 0.22
N GLU A 363 13.83 15.73 1.00
CA GLU A 363 13.81 14.35 0.57
C GLU A 363 12.78 14.10 -0.55
N PHE A 364 11.63 14.78 -0.50
CA PHE A 364 10.56 14.73 -1.50
C PHE A 364 10.69 15.84 -2.57
N GLY A 365 11.90 16.38 -2.76
CA GLY A 365 12.23 17.24 -3.90
C GLY A 365 11.76 18.70 -3.77
N THR A 366 11.36 19.15 -2.58
CA THR A 366 11.06 20.57 -2.37
C THR A 366 12.34 21.38 -2.54
N HIS A 367 12.27 22.43 -3.37
CA HIS A 367 13.44 23.27 -3.65
C HIS A 367 14.05 23.85 -2.36
N PRO A 368 15.39 23.80 -2.16
CA PRO A 368 16.04 24.22 -0.91
C PRO A 368 15.68 25.65 -0.45
N ASP A 369 15.50 26.58 -1.40
CA ASP A 369 15.12 27.96 -1.06
C ASP A 369 13.68 28.06 -0.51
N ALA A 370 12.75 27.21 -1.00
CA ALA A 370 11.40 27.12 -0.46
C ALA A 370 11.40 26.49 0.94
N VAL A 371 12.24 25.46 1.16
CA VAL A 371 12.43 24.85 2.49
C VAL A 371 13.03 25.86 3.48
N ARG A 372 14.00 26.67 3.04
CA ARG A 372 14.57 27.78 3.82
C ARG A 372 13.49 28.81 4.20
N ALA A 373 12.69 29.26 3.23
CA ALA A 373 11.61 30.21 3.48
C ALA A 373 10.57 29.66 4.47
N PHE A 374 10.20 28.37 4.34
CA PHE A 374 9.32 27.68 5.28
C PHE A 374 9.92 27.66 6.70
N ALA A 375 11.17 27.21 6.85
CA ALA A 375 11.84 27.12 8.14
C ALA A 375 11.98 28.49 8.83
N ASP A 376 12.34 29.52 8.07
CA ASP A 376 12.45 30.90 8.57
C ASP A 376 11.11 31.44 9.06
N ALA A 377 10.02 31.17 8.32
CA ALA A 377 8.69 31.59 8.72
C ALA A 377 8.24 30.90 10.02
N VAL A 378 8.44 29.58 10.14
CA VAL A 378 8.11 28.82 11.37
C VAL A 378 8.98 29.27 12.55
N CYS A 379 10.27 29.49 12.34
CA CYS A 379 11.16 29.97 13.40
C CYS A 379 10.76 31.35 13.91
N SER A 380 10.33 32.24 13.01
CA SER A 380 9.89 33.59 13.37
C SER A 380 8.52 33.59 14.05
N GLU A 381 7.60 32.72 13.62
CA GLU A 381 6.25 32.60 14.17
C GLU A 381 6.23 32.04 15.61
N HIS A 382 7.19 31.19 15.96
CA HIS A 382 7.25 30.52 17.25
C HIS A 382 8.44 30.96 18.14
N ASP A 383 9.09 32.09 17.80
CA ASP A 383 10.22 32.65 18.53
C ASP A 383 11.33 31.63 18.85
N LEU A 384 11.69 30.82 17.83
CA LEU A 384 12.81 29.88 17.94
C LEU A 384 14.13 30.66 17.99
N SER A 385 15.07 30.16 18.80
CA SER A 385 16.35 30.84 19.02
C SER A 385 17.17 30.96 17.72
N ARG A 386 18.05 31.97 17.64
CA ARG A 386 18.98 32.13 16.50
C ARG A 386 19.84 30.89 16.27
N GLN A 387 20.21 30.19 17.34
CA GLN A 387 21.00 28.96 17.26
C GLN A 387 20.19 27.81 16.63
N GLN A 388 18.95 27.59 17.08
CA GLN A 388 18.03 26.62 16.48
C GLN A 388 17.83 26.89 14.99
N ARG A 389 17.55 28.15 14.62
CA ARG A 389 17.45 28.55 13.21
C ARG A 389 18.72 28.23 12.43
N ALA A 390 19.90 28.56 12.97
CA ALA A 390 21.18 28.29 12.31
C ALA A 390 21.41 26.80 12.04
N ILE A 391 21.03 25.91 12.98
CA ILE A 391 21.14 24.45 12.82
C ILE A 391 20.31 23.96 11.63
N ILE A 392 19.06 24.41 11.51
CA ILE A 392 18.19 24.01 10.38
C ILE A 392 18.76 24.51 9.05
N LEU A 393 19.20 25.77 9.00
CA LEU A 393 19.75 26.36 7.79
C LEU A 393 21.05 25.65 7.35
N GLN A 394 21.88 25.24 8.30
CA GLN A 394 23.07 24.44 8.03
C GLN A 394 22.71 23.05 7.47
N HIS A 395 21.67 22.40 8.00
CA HIS A 395 21.18 21.13 7.48
C HIS A 395 20.69 21.24 6.03
N ILE A 396 19.87 22.26 5.72
CA ILE A 396 19.39 22.53 4.36
C ILE A 396 20.56 22.72 3.39
N GLU A 397 21.56 23.50 3.78
CA GLU A 397 22.74 23.77 2.96
C GLU A 397 23.60 22.50 2.75
N THR A 398 23.69 21.64 3.76
CA THR A 398 24.43 20.38 3.68
C THR A 398 23.79 19.43 2.67
N VAL A 399 22.46 19.28 2.74
CA VAL A 399 21.71 18.44 1.79
C VAL A 399 21.78 19.02 0.37
N ARG A 400 21.66 20.34 0.20
CA ARG A 400 21.82 21.02 -1.09
C ARG A 400 23.18 20.71 -1.74
N ARG A 401 24.26 20.78 -0.97
CA ARG A 401 25.61 20.44 -1.48
C ARG A 401 25.70 18.98 -1.89
N ALA A 402 25.15 18.07 -1.09
CA ALA A 402 25.15 16.64 -1.41
C ALA A 402 24.37 16.34 -2.71
N GLN A 403 23.24 17.02 -2.94
CA GLN A 403 22.46 16.89 -4.17
C GLN A 403 23.25 17.35 -5.40
N ASN A 404 23.92 18.51 -5.32
CA ASN A 404 24.73 19.01 -6.44
C ASN A 404 25.89 18.07 -6.82
N HIS A 405 26.51 17.38 -5.84
CA HIS A 405 27.58 16.41 -6.14
C HIS A 405 27.03 15.13 -6.79
N SER A 406 25.81 14.71 -6.43
CA SER A 406 25.18 13.52 -7.04
C SER A 406 24.85 13.73 -8.51
N ASP A 407 24.60 14.96 -8.94
CA ASP A 407 24.32 15.29 -10.34
C ASP A 407 25.61 15.28 -11.19
N ASP A 408 26.75 15.66 -10.60
CA ASP A 408 28.06 15.64 -11.26
C ASP A 408 28.62 14.20 -11.43
N ASP A 409 28.30 13.30 -10.50
CA ASP A 409 28.71 11.88 -10.53
C ASP A 409 27.70 10.97 -11.27
N ALA A 410 26.59 11.52 -11.78
CA ALA A 410 25.69 10.76 -12.65
C ALA A 410 26.52 10.32 -13.87
N PRO A 411 26.74 9.01 -14.08
CA PRO A 411 27.59 8.54 -15.17
C PRO A 411 27.03 9.12 -16.45
N LEU A 412 27.81 10.01 -17.10
CA LEU A 412 27.59 10.49 -18.45
C LEU A 412 27.02 9.31 -19.22
N HIS A 413 25.72 9.36 -19.53
CA HIS A 413 25.00 8.28 -20.18
C HIS A 413 25.97 7.66 -21.18
N ALA A 414 26.35 6.41 -20.94
CA ALA A 414 27.28 5.70 -21.81
C ALA A 414 26.83 6.01 -23.23
N ALA A 415 27.66 6.79 -23.95
CA ALA A 415 27.30 7.30 -25.26
C ALA A 415 26.69 6.14 -26.03
N ASP A 416 25.50 6.33 -26.59
CA ASP A 416 24.80 5.28 -27.32
C ASP A 416 25.84 4.50 -28.15
N PRO A 417 25.90 3.16 -28.01
CA PRO A 417 26.86 2.38 -28.77
C PRO A 417 26.75 2.81 -30.23
N PRO A 418 27.88 3.07 -30.91
CA PRO A 418 27.86 3.58 -32.27
C PRO A 418 26.91 2.69 -33.10
N PRO A 419 26.07 3.28 -33.96
CA PRO A 419 25.10 2.53 -34.73
C PRO A 419 25.81 1.35 -35.42
N PRO A 420 25.19 0.15 -35.43
CA PRO A 420 25.81 -1.03 -36.00
C PRO A 420 26.29 -0.73 -37.42
N GLU A 421 27.55 -1.06 -37.72
CA GLU A 421 28.11 -0.86 -39.05
C GLU A 421 27.18 -1.52 -40.08
N PRO A 422 26.85 -0.83 -41.19
CA PRO A 422 26.00 -1.41 -42.21
C PRO A 422 26.64 -2.71 -42.73
N PRO A 423 25.84 -3.77 -42.97
CA PRO A 423 26.37 -5.05 -43.40
C PRO A 423 27.22 -4.87 -44.66
N ALA A 424 28.45 -5.36 -44.61
CA ALA A 424 29.39 -5.32 -45.72
C ALA A 424 28.71 -5.87 -46.99
N THR A 425 28.58 -5.01 -48.01
CA THR A 425 28.00 -5.40 -49.29
C THR A 425 28.93 -6.43 -49.94
N ILE A 426 28.54 -7.70 -49.89
CA ILE A 426 29.25 -8.76 -50.61
C ILE A 426 29.00 -8.52 -52.10
N ALA A 427 30.00 -7.96 -52.79
CA ALA A 427 30.00 -7.85 -54.24
C ALA A 427 30.08 -9.27 -54.83
N VAL A 428 28.95 -9.78 -55.31
CA VAL A 428 28.89 -11.00 -56.11
C VAL A 428 29.44 -10.68 -57.49
N SER A 429 30.71 -11.03 -57.71
CA SER A 429 31.35 -11.04 -59.04
C SER A 429 30.80 -12.22 -59.83
N HIS A 430 29.91 -11.95 -60.80
CA HIS A 430 29.59 -12.93 -61.84
C HIS A 430 30.75 -13.02 -62.83
N GLY A 431 31.43 -14.17 -62.81
CA GLY A 431 32.34 -14.65 -63.84
C GLY A 431 31.84 -15.98 -64.39
#